data_AF-A0A3P9JTY4-F1
#
_entry.id   AF-A0A3P9JTY4-F1
#
_cell.length_a   1.000
_cell.length_b   1.000
_cell.length_c   1.000
_cell.angle_alpha   90.00
_cell.angle_beta   90.00
_cell.angle_gamma   90.00
#
_symmetry.space_group_name_H-M   'P 1'
#
loop_
_entity.id
_entity.type
_entity.pdbx_description
1 polymer ?
#
loop_
_entity_poly.entity_id
_entity_poly.type
_entity_poly.pdbx_seq_one_letter_code
_entity_poly.pdbx_strand_id
1 'polypeptide(L)'
;MLHLPEVVHRLFQLSTNPAENQLLRSGFYYEQCLYYLSAYGTHLALVSFYMRHNCVTEALTYLINKDCPEEVFVEGVLQPSLERGRLGVLQGIMEKLDPGLDSCVCYLIASCQFLQRRGFYHCLYQLQQFMMDHVRAAMTCIRFFAHGAASYVQLGAGLSSFFLPQTLAQRWLVKAKEHLKTYLQEQQGRGAGRKRSSVNSFRKTMSSSDVSRHMNTIELQLEVTRFLHRCETAAVSKSASTSPPSTKPSASLPTLFGGTPMKVEVACKVMLGGKNIEEGFGIAYRVIQDFQLDAPAVYVRAGQRLIRQRQFASVRQLLKCVGESGSATKSDCDALLLSCVAAADKAPAKELESLVLEIKSSENKVM
;
A
#
# COMPACT_ATOMS: atom_id res chain seq x y z
N MET A 1 16.80 34.58 45.31
CA MET A 1 16.87 33.50 46.30
C MET A 1 16.30 32.25 45.65
N LEU A 2 17.10 31.19 45.52
CA LEU A 2 16.61 29.86 45.14
C LEU A 2 15.91 29.28 46.37
N HIS A 3 14.58 29.21 46.36
CA HIS A 3 13.83 28.55 47.42
C HIS A 3 14.01 27.05 47.23
N LEU A 4 14.89 26.43 48.04
CA LEU A 4 14.93 24.97 48.14
C LEU A 4 13.62 24.51 48.79
N PRO A 5 12.91 23.53 48.20
CA PRO A 5 11.73 22.95 48.84
C PRO A 5 12.13 22.26 50.15
N GLU A 6 11.31 22.39 51.19
CA GLU A 6 11.44 21.59 52.41
C GLU A 6 11.39 20.10 52.07
N VAL A 7 12.49 19.39 52.32
CA VAL A 7 12.52 17.93 52.26
C VAL A 7 11.76 17.42 53.47
N VAL A 8 10.55 16.93 53.26
CA VAL A 8 9.79 16.22 54.30
C VAL A 8 10.59 14.97 54.69
N HIS A 9 11.27 15.03 55.84
CA HIS A 9 11.96 13.88 56.42
C HIS A 9 10.92 12.85 56.89
N ARG A 10 10.52 11.94 56.01
CA ARG A 10 9.79 10.73 56.42
C ARG A 10 10.78 9.77 57.09
N LEU A 11 10.63 9.56 58.39
CA LEU A 11 11.33 8.53 59.13
C LEU A 11 10.63 7.18 58.87
N PHE A 12 11.30 6.26 58.19
CA PHE A 12 10.80 4.90 57.99
C PHE A 12 11.34 3.99 59.09
N GLN A 13 10.44 3.31 59.82
CA GLN A 13 10.82 2.21 60.70
C GLN A 13 11.06 0.96 59.83
N LEU A 14 12.31 0.49 59.81
CA LEU A 14 12.70 -0.73 59.12
C LEU A 14 12.22 -1.95 59.93
N SER A 15 11.64 -2.95 59.27
CA SER A 15 11.25 -4.21 59.91
C SER A 15 12.45 -5.15 60.07
N THR A 16 12.29 -6.28 60.75
CA THR A 16 13.32 -7.34 60.83
C THR A 16 13.47 -8.13 59.52
N ASN A 17 12.55 -7.95 58.57
CA ASN A 17 12.56 -8.64 57.28
C ASN A 17 13.34 -7.82 56.23
N PRO A 18 14.49 -8.32 55.73
CA PRO A 18 15.32 -7.59 54.78
C PRO A 18 14.62 -7.35 53.43
N ALA A 19 13.69 -8.21 53.01
CA ALA A 19 12.94 -8.05 51.76
C ALA A 19 11.94 -6.88 51.83
N GLU A 20 11.25 -6.73 52.96
CA GLU A 20 10.33 -5.61 53.21
C GLU A 20 11.08 -4.28 53.24
N ASN A 21 12.25 -4.25 53.88
CA ASN A 21 13.10 -3.07 53.94
C ASN A 21 13.61 -2.63 52.57
N GLN A 22 13.93 -3.57 51.68
CA GLN A 22 14.32 -3.27 50.30
C GLN A 22 13.15 -2.68 49.51
N LEU A 23 11.94 -3.24 49.66
CA LEU A 23 10.74 -2.70 49.01
C LEU A 23 10.43 -1.27 49.49
N LEU A 24 10.48 -1.02 50.80
CA LEU A 24 10.28 0.32 51.37
C LEU A 24 11.29 1.34 50.84
N ARG A 25 12.57 0.96 50.76
CA ARG A 25 13.61 1.82 50.19
C ARG A 25 13.36 2.11 48.70
N SER A 26 12.98 1.08 47.92
CA SER A 26 12.68 1.26 46.50
C SER A 26 11.49 2.19 46.26
N GLY A 27 10.45 2.10 47.09
CA GLY A 27 9.29 3.01 47.05
C GLY A 27 9.68 4.45 47.39
N PHE A 28 10.51 4.66 48.41
CA PHE A 28 11.00 5.99 48.77
C PHE A 28 11.84 6.62 47.65
N TYR A 29 12.79 5.89 47.07
CA TYR A 29 13.60 6.41 45.96
C TYR A 29 12.75 6.69 44.72
N TYR A 30 11.72 5.88 44.48
CA TYR A 30 10.76 6.13 43.40
C TYR A 30 10.02 7.46 43.61
N GLU A 31 9.46 7.70 44.80
CA GLU A 31 8.77 8.96 45.13
C GLU A 31 9.69 10.18 45.00
N GLN A 32 10.93 10.08 45.49
CA GLN A 32 11.92 11.16 45.39
C GLN A 32 12.31 11.45 43.94
N CYS A 33 12.63 10.41 43.15
CA CYS A 33 12.92 10.57 41.73
C CYS A 33 11.74 11.23 41.00
N LEU A 34 10.52 10.78 41.28
CA LEU A 34 9.32 11.34 40.69
C LEU A 34 9.13 12.81 41.05
N TYR A 35 9.36 13.18 42.33
CA TYR A 35 9.30 14.56 42.78
C TYR A 35 10.26 15.45 41.99
N TYR A 36 11.55 15.11 41.95
CA TYR A 36 12.55 15.92 41.23
C TYR A 36 12.29 15.97 39.72
N LEU A 37 11.89 14.86 39.10
CA LEU A 37 11.54 14.84 37.67
C LEU A 37 10.30 15.69 37.38
N SER A 38 9.31 15.70 38.27
CA SER A 38 8.10 16.51 38.09
C SER A 38 8.34 18.01 38.27
N ALA A 39 9.28 18.38 39.14
CA ALA A 39 9.58 19.79 39.45
C ALA A 39 10.61 20.40 38.48
N TYR A 40 11.58 19.61 38.01
CA TYR A 40 12.75 20.14 37.28
C TYR A 40 13.09 19.35 35.99
N GLY A 41 12.48 18.19 35.77
CA GLY A 41 12.77 17.34 34.62
C GLY A 41 12.08 17.80 33.33
N THR A 42 12.59 17.32 32.19
CA THR A 42 11.88 17.47 30.91
C THR A 42 10.69 16.51 30.84
N HIS A 43 9.68 16.84 30.02
CA HIS A 43 8.55 15.94 29.78
C HIS A 43 9.01 14.54 29.33
N LEU A 44 10.02 14.47 28.46
CA LEU A 44 10.59 13.20 28.00
C LEU A 44 11.24 12.40 29.13
N ALA A 45 11.99 13.05 30.03
CA ALA A 45 12.64 12.37 31.15
C ALA A 45 11.62 11.75 32.10
N LEU A 46 10.54 12.50 32.42
CA LEU A 46 9.46 12.03 33.28
C LEU A 46 8.65 10.90 32.63
N VAL A 47 8.29 11.04 31.35
CA VAL A 47 7.59 9.99 30.58
C VAL A 47 8.44 8.72 30.48
N SER A 48 9.74 8.87 30.17
CA SER A 48 10.67 7.75 30.11
C SER A 48 10.83 7.05 31.45
N PHE A 49 10.80 7.81 32.56
CA PHE A 49 10.78 7.26 33.91
C PHE A 49 9.56 6.37 34.12
N TYR A 50 8.35 6.87 33.88
CA TYR A 50 7.13 6.05 33.96
C TYR A 50 7.20 4.78 33.09
N MET A 51 7.70 4.89 31.86
CA MET A 51 7.81 3.77 30.92
C MET A 51 8.83 2.70 31.36
N ARG A 52 9.90 3.09 32.06
CA ARG A 52 10.85 2.14 32.68
C ARG A 52 10.23 1.40 33.86
N HIS A 53 9.34 2.04 34.60
CA HIS A 53 8.63 1.45 35.74
C HIS A 53 7.31 0.73 35.36
N ASN A 54 7.03 0.55 34.06
CA ASN A 54 5.79 -0.05 33.54
C ASN A 54 4.50 0.72 33.88
N CYS A 55 4.62 1.99 34.25
CA CYS A 55 3.53 2.92 34.53
C CYS A 55 3.04 3.62 33.24
N VAL A 56 2.60 2.82 32.26
CA VAL A 56 2.21 3.35 30.93
C VAL A 56 0.96 4.24 31.02
N THR A 57 0.02 3.90 31.92
CA THR A 57 -1.20 4.68 32.15
C THR A 57 -0.89 6.08 32.68
N GLU A 58 0.05 6.17 33.61
CA GLU A 58 0.51 7.42 34.21
C GLU A 58 1.27 8.27 33.19
N ALA A 59 2.12 7.64 32.37
CA ALA A 59 2.81 8.31 31.27
C ALA A 59 1.82 8.97 30.28
N LEU A 60 0.81 8.23 29.85
CA LEU A 60 -0.22 8.74 28.91
C LEU A 60 -1.08 9.83 29.55
N THR A 61 -1.51 9.61 30.80
CA THR A 61 -2.30 10.59 31.55
C THR A 61 -1.54 11.91 31.70
N TYR A 62 -0.24 11.84 31.99
CA TYR A 62 0.63 13.02 32.06
C TYR A 62 0.72 13.74 30.70
N LEU A 63 0.99 13.00 29.62
CA LEU A 63 1.09 13.56 28.26
C LEU A 63 -0.20 14.29 27.86
N ILE A 64 -1.35 13.68 28.10
CA ILE A 64 -2.67 14.25 27.78
C ILE A 64 -2.94 15.49 28.64
N ASN A 65 -2.75 15.40 29.96
CA ASN A 65 -3.08 16.50 30.88
C ASN A 65 -2.17 17.71 30.74
N LYS A 66 -0.93 17.51 30.29
CA LYS A 66 0.06 18.58 30.10
C LYS A 66 0.18 19.05 28.65
N ASP A 67 -0.62 18.49 27.74
CA ASP A 67 -0.58 18.78 26.31
C ASP A 67 0.85 18.75 25.76
N CYS A 68 1.54 17.63 26.02
CA CYS A 68 2.94 17.49 25.67
C CYS A 68 3.14 17.40 24.14
N PRO A 69 4.31 17.83 23.61
CA PRO A 69 4.59 17.70 22.19
C PRO A 69 4.54 16.24 21.68
N GLU A 70 4.16 16.08 20.41
CA GLU A 70 4.02 14.77 19.75
C GLU A 70 5.32 13.97 19.75
N GLU A 71 6.47 14.64 19.65
CA GLU A 71 7.80 14.02 19.66
C GLU A 71 8.08 13.33 20.98
N VAL A 72 7.63 13.91 22.10
CA VAL A 72 7.79 13.33 23.45
C VAL A 72 7.02 12.03 23.57
N PHE A 73 5.82 11.96 22.99
CA PHE A 73 5.06 10.70 22.93
C PHE A 73 5.75 9.68 22.03
N VAL A 74 6.20 10.08 20.84
CA VAL A 74 6.80 9.15 19.87
C VAL A 74 8.08 8.54 20.43
N GLU A 75 8.97 9.35 21.01
CA GLU A 75 10.24 8.90 21.57
C GLU A 75 10.05 8.23 22.93
N GLY A 76 9.24 8.82 23.82
CA GLY A 76 9.10 8.36 25.19
C GLY A 76 8.18 7.16 25.36
N VAL A 77 7.14 7.02 24.53
CA VAL A 77 6.09 5.99 24.70
C VAL A 77 6.02 5.03 23.52
N LEU A 78 5.85 5.54 22.29
CA LEU A 78 5.61 4.71 21.12
C LEU A 78 6.81 3.81 20.82
N GLN A 79 8.00 4.39 20.65
CA GLN A 79 9.19 3.64 20.26
C GLN A 79 9.54 2.54 21.28
N PRO A 80 9.59 2.80 22.60
CA PRO A 80 9.81 1.74 23.60
C PRO A 80 8.71 0.67 23.61
N SER A 81 7.47 1.03 23.27
CA SER A 81 6.37 0.07 23.15
C SER A 81 6.52 -0.82 21.92
N LEU A 82 7.00 -0.28 20.80
CA LEU A 82 7.29 -1.04 19.58
C LEU A 82 8.45 -2.02 19.80
N GLU A 83 9.55 -1.54 20.38
CA GLU A 83 10.75 -2.35 20.67
C GLU A 83 10.43 -3.53 21.59
N ARG A 84 9.49 -3.35 22.54
CA ARG A 84 9.04 -4.40 23.45
C ARG A 84 7.86 -5.24 22.92
N GLY A 85 7.37 -4.98 21.71
CA GLY A 85 6.20 -5.67 21.14
C GLY A 85 4.87 -5.41 21.87
N ARG A 86 4.76 -4.29 22.60
CA ARG A 86 3.62 -3.94 23.47
C ARG A 86 2.64 -2.94 22.84
N LEU A 87 2.62 -2.81 21.51
CA LEU A 87 1.72 -1.89 20.80
C LEU A 87 0.24 -2.17 21.12
N GLY A 88 -0.17 -3.45 21.19
CA GLY A 88 -1.56 -3.81 21.54
C GLY A 88 -1.94 -3.44 22.98
N VAL A 89 -1.00 -3.56 23.92
CA VAL A 89 -1.21 -3.11 25.31
C VAL A 89 -1.35 -1.59 25.37
N LEU A 90 -0.50 -0.87 24.64
CA LEU A 90 -0.57 0.58 24.54
C LEU A 90 -1.95 1.03 24.00
N GLN A 91 -2.42 0.40 22.92
CA GLN A 91 -3.75 0.67 22.34
C GLN A 91 -4.87 0.44 23.36
N GLY A 92 -4.84 -0.68 24.10
CA GLY A 92 -5.85 -0.97 25.11
C GLY A 92 -5.83 0.00 26.30
N ILE A 93 -4.67 0.57 26.66
CA ILE A 93 -4.59 1.61 27.69
C ILE A 93 -5.12 2.94 27.15
N MET A 94 -4.78 3.31 25.92
CA MET A 94 -5.29 4.52 25.27
C MET A 94 -6.82 4.48 25.14
N GLU A 95 -7.41 3.34 24.74
CA GLU A 95 -8.87 3.17 24.65
C GLU A 95 -9.56 3.26 26.02
N LYS A 96 -8.91 2.78 27.09
CA LYS A 96 -9.42 2.91 28.47
C LYS A 96 -9.39 4.35 28.97
N LEU A 97 -8.34 5.10 28.63
CA LEU A 97 -8.17 6.49 29.06
C LEU A 97 -9.03 7.45 28.23
N ASP A 98 -9.17 7.19 26.94
CA ASP A 98 -9.87 8.03 25.98
C ASP A 98 -10.61 7.14 24.96
N PRO A 99 -11.84 6.68 25.29
CA PRO A 99 -12.62 5.82 24.39
C PRO A 99 -12.97 6.47 23.03
N GLY A 100 -12.95 7.80 22.96
CA GLY A 100 -13.17 8.56 21.72
C GLY A 100 -11.91 8.77 20.90
N LEU A 101 -10.73 8.59 21.50
CA LEU A 101 -9.41 8.91 20.98
C LEU A 101 -9.24 10.41 20.60
N ASP A 102 -10.11 11.28 21.11
CA ASP A 102 -10.14 12.70 20.75
C ASP A 102 -8.91 13.44 21.31
N SER A 103 -8.48 13.11 22.53
CA SER A 103 -7.29 13.68 23.18
C SER A 103 -6.00 12.99 22.72
N CYS A 104 -6.11 11.71 22.34
CA CYS A 104 -4.98 10.93 21.85
C CYS A 104 -4.64 11.19 20.37
N VAL A 105 -5.43 12.00 19.68
CA VAL A 105 -5.45 12.08 18.22
C VAL A 105 -4.12 12.56 17.62
N CYS A 106 -3.54 13.63 18.16
CA CYS A 106 -2.26 14.18 17.70
C CYS A 106 -1.15 13.12 17.78
N TYR A 107 -1.08 12.42 18.91
CA TYR A 107 -0.14 11.33 19.15
C TYR A 107 -0.33 10.14 18.20
N LEU A 108 -1.57 9.77 17.91
CA LEU A 108 -1.90 8.69 16.96
C LEU A 108 -1.52 9.06 15.51
N ILE A 109 -1.72 10.32 15.13
CA ILE A 109 -1.31 10.84 13.83
C ILE A 109 0.22 10.87 13.72
N ALA A 110 0.91 11.40 14.73
CA ALA A 110 2.37 11.39 14.83
C ALA A 110 2.95 9.98 14.73
N SER A 111 2.32 9.03 15.42
CA SER A 111 2.65 7.61 15.35
C SER A 111 2.53 7.05 13.93
N CYS A 112 1.43 7.33 13.24
CA CYS A 112 1.26 6.92 11.86
C CYS A 112 2.36 7.47 10.96
N GLN A 113 2.71 8.76 11.12
CA GLN A 113 3.78 9.39 10.33
C GLN A 113 5.14 8.76 10.64
N PHE A 114 5.46 8.55 11.92
CA PHE A 114 6.70 7.91 12.35
C PHE A 114 6.83 6.49 11.77
N LEU A 115 5.79 5.66 11.90
CA LEU A 115 5.76 4.30 11.38
C LEU A 115 5.92 4.26 9.85
N GLN A 116 5.30 5.22 9.14
CA GLN A 116 5.44 5.35 7.69
C GLN A 116 6.88 5.73 7.29
N ARG A 117 7.51 6.69 7.98
CA ARG A 117 8.91 7.11 7.72
C ARG A 117 9.90 5.97 8.01
N ARG A 118 9.67 5.19 9.07
CA ARG A 118 10.51 4.03 9.46
C ARG A 118 10.26 2.78 8.64
N GLY A 119 9.15 2.72 7.90
CA GLY A 119 8.78 1.56 7.11
C GLY A 119 8.13 0.41 7.88
N PHE A 120 7.60 0.67 9.08
CA PHE A 120 6.93 -0.34 9.92
C PHE A 120 5.45 -0.49 9.54
N TYR A 121 5.19 -0.99 8.33
CA TYR A 121 3.84 -1.02 7.74
C TYR A 121 2.85 -1.93 8.45
N HIS A 122 3.29 -3.01 9.08
CA HIS A 122 2.40 -3.89 9.85
C HIS A 122 1.86 -3.21 11.12
N CYS A 123 2.75 -2.54 11.87
CA CYS A 123 2.36 -1.72 13.00
C CYS A 123 1.51 -0.52 12.57
N LEU A 124 1.84 0.10 11.43
CA LEU A 124 1.04 1.19 10.86
C LEU A 124 -0.38 0.73 10.55
N TYR A 125 -0.53 -0.42 9.89
CA TYR A 125 -1.82 -1.00 9.57
C TYR A 125 -2.64 -1.32 10.83
N GLN A 126 -2.01 -1.96 11.82
CA GLN A 126 -2.65 -2.24 13.12
C GLN A 126 -3.14 -0.95 13.78
N LEU A 127 -2.35 0.12 13.75
CA LEU A 127 -2.73 1.41 14.34
C LEU A 127 -3.87 2.08 13.57
N GLN A 128 -3.85 2.04 12.24
CA GLN A 128 -4.92 2.59 11.41
C GLN A 128 -6.24 1.84 11.62
N GLN A 129 -6.20 0.51 11.83
CA GLN A 129 -7.36 -0.27 12.22
C GLN A 129 -7.90 0.16 13.58
N PHE A 130 -7.02 0.33 14.58
CA PHE A 130 -7.41 0.81 15.91
C PHE A 130 -8.08 2.19 15.87
N MET A 131 -7.56 3.11 15.05
CA MET A 131 -8.14 4.44 14.85
C MET A 131 -9.43 4.46 14.04
N MET A 132 -9.84 3.31 13.47
CA MET A 132 -10.92 3.20 12.48
C MET A 132 -10.70 4.15 11.28
N ASP A 133 -9.44 4.42 10.91
CA ASP A 133 -9.10 5.19 9.71
C ASP A 133 -9.06 4.24 8.51
N HIS A 134 -10.25 3.94 8.00
CA HIS A 134 -10.46 3.03 6.88
C HIS A 134 -9.73 3.47 5.60
N VAL A 135 -9.63 4.77 5.33
CA VAL A 135 -8.95 5.27 4.13
C VAL A 135 -7.45 5.01 4.24
N ARG A 136 -6.81 5.37 5.35
CA ARG A 136 -5.37 5.08 5.55
C ARG A 136 -5.09 3.58 5.57
N ALA A 137 -5.93 2.79 6.24
CA ALA A 137 -5.82 1.32 6.26
C ALA A 137 -5.89 0.73 4.85
N ALA A 138 -6.82 1.20 4.00
CA ALA A 138 -6.92 0.77 2.61
C ALA A 138 -5.66 1.09 1.80
N MET A 139 -5.09 2.28 1.96
CA MET A 139 -3.85 2.66 1.26
C MET A 139 -2.66 1.81 1.72
N THR A 140 -2.56 1.48 3.01
CA THR A 140 -1.52 0.57 3.52
C THR A 140 -1.70 -0.85 2.97
N CYS A 141 -2.93 -1.33 2.82
CA CYS A 141 -3.23 -2.61 2.16
C CYS A 141 -2.80 -2.61 0.69
N ILE A 142 -3.08 -1.54 -0.07
CA ILE A 142 -2.60 -1.40 -1.46
C ILE A 142 -1.06 -1.43 -1.49
N ARG A 143 -0.42 -0.80 -0.51
CA ARG A 143 1.04 -0.83 -0.38
C ARG A 143 1.57 -2.24 -0.11
N PHE A 144 0.93 -3.02 0.76
CA PHE A 144 1.31 -4.43 0.98
C PHE A 144 1.16 -5.29 -0.28
N PHE A 145 0.17 -4.99 -1.13
CA PHE A 145 0.07 -5.66 -2.42
C PHE A 145 1.26 -5.33 -3.35
N ALA A 146 1.68 -4.06 -3.40
CA ALA A 146 2.78 -3.63 -4.26
C ALA A 146 4.17 -4.00 -3.71
N HIS A 147 4.30 -4.24 -2.41
CA HIS A 147 5.56 -4.53 -1.74
C HIS A 147 5.77 -6.04 -1.59
N GLY A 148 6.77 -6.59 -2.29
CA GLY A 148 7.22 -7.98 -2.06
C GLY A 148 6.93 -8.99 -3.16
N ALA A 149 6.57 -8.57 -4.38
CA ALA A 149 6.32 -9.50 -5.48
C ALA A 149 7.27 -9.27 -6.67
N ALA A 150 7.98 -10.33 -7.08
CA ALA A 150 8.93 -10.31 -8.20
C ALA A 150 8.38 -10.95 -9.49
N SER A 151 7.29 -11.72 -9.43
CA SER A 151 6.60 -12.35 -10.58
C SER A 151 5.09 -12.50 -10.34
N TYR A 152 4.24 -12.49 -11.38
CA TYR A 152 2.79 -12.79 -11.21
C TYR A 152 2.55 -14.26 -10.81
N VAL A 153 3.50 -15.16 -11.07
CA VAL A 153 3.54 -16.51 -10.49
C VAL A 153 3.71 -16.43 -8.97
N GLN A 154 4.58 -15.59 -8.41
CA GLN A 154 4.68 -15.42 -6.95
C GLN A 154 3.45 -14.73 -6.34
N LEU A 155 2.77 -13.86 -7.11
CA LEU A 155 1.48 -13.31 -6.73
C LEU A 155 0.33 -14.33 -6.79
N GLY A 156 0.51 -15.47 -7.48
CA GLY A 156 -0.53 -16.46 -7.73
C GLY A 156 -0.24 -17.88 -7.19
N ALA A 157 1.00 -18.18 -6.81
CA ALA A 157 1.43 -19.47 -6.27
C ALA A 157 1.11 -19.56 -4.78
N GLY A 158 -0.17 -19.78 -4.50
CA GLY A 158 -0.56 -20.56 -3.33
C GLY A 158 -0.26 -22.03 -3.61
N LEU A 159 0.36 -22.70 -2.64
CA LEU A 159 0.64 -24.13 -2.63
C LEU A 159 -0.46 -24.96 -3.32
N SER A 160 -0.01 -25.94 -4.09
CA SER A 160 -0.78 -27.00 -4.73
C SER A 160 -2.01 -27.51 -3.94
N SER A 161 -3.08 -27.76 -4.71
CA SER A 161 -4.14 -28.76 -4.50
C SER A 161 -5.37 -28.35 -3.69
N PHE A 162 -6.51 -28.36 -4.42
CA PHE A 162 -7.89 -28.61 -3.98
C PHE A 162 -8.44 -27.67 -2.87
N PHE A 163 -9.36 -26.78 -3.25
CA PHE A 163 -9.97 -25.65 -2.51
C PHE A 163 -9.17 -24.32 -2.62
N LEU A 164 -9.72 -23.39 -3.42
CA LEU A 164 -9.17 -22.07 -3.79
C LEU A 164 -8.28 -21.39 -2.72
N PRO A 165 -6.95 -21.28 -2.92
CA PRO A 165 -6.14 -20.37 -2.14
C PRO A 165 -6.09 -19.01 -2.87
N GLN A 166 -6.96 -18.09 -2.46
CA GLN A 166 -6.78 -16.67 -2.79
C GLN A 166 -5.43 -16.21 -2.20
N THR A 167 -4.53 -15.67 -3.03
CA THR A 167 -3.14 -15.43 -2.60
C THR A 167 -3.01 -14.34 -1.55
N LEU A 168 -1.96 -14.39 -0.72
CA LEU A 168 -1.68 -13.42 0.35
C LEU A 168 -1.69 -11.97 -0.17
N ALA A 169 -1.17 -11.74 -1.38
CA ALA A 169 -1.17 -10.43 -2.03
C ALA A 169 -2.58 -10.00 -2.47
N GLN A 170 -3.36 -10.88 -3.11
CA GLN A 170 -4.75 -10.57 -3.48
C GLN A 170 -5.64 -10.31 -2.25
N ARG A 171 -5.37 -10.99 -1.13
CA ARG A 171 -6.05 -10.77 0.15
C ARG A 171 -5.90 -9.33 0.65
N TRP A 172 -4.75 -8.69 0.42
CA TRP A 172 -4.56 -7.28 0.77
C TRP A 172 -5.45 -6.35 -0.08
N LEU A 173 -5.62 -6.63 -1.38
CA LEU A 173 -6.54 -5.88 -2.22
C LEU A 173 -8.00 -6.07 -1.82
N VAL A 174 -8.39 -7.29 -1.43
CA VAL A 174 -9.73 -7.56 -0.88
C VAL A 174 -9.96 -6.75 0.40
N LYS A 175 -9.02 -6.79 1.35
CA LYS A 175 -9.08 -5.98 2.58
C LYS A 175 -9.14 -4.47 2.30
N ALA A 176 -8.36 -3.98 1.33
CA ALA A 176 -8.40 -2.58 0.93
C ALA A 176 -9.81 -2.19 0.45
N LYS A 177 -10.44 -3.03 -0.38
CA LYS A 177 -11.81 -2.84 -0.85
C LYS A 177 -12.83 -2.86 0.29
N GLU A 178 -12.68 -3.77 1.25
CA GLU A 178 -13.56 -3.84 2.43
C GLU A 178 -13.52 -2.55 3.23
N HIS A 179 -12.32 -2.03 3.53
CA HIS A 179 -12.17 -0.74 4.22
C HIS A 179 -12.84 0.41 3.45
N LEU A 180 -12.63 0.50 2.14
CA LEU A 180 -13.27 1.55 1.32
C LEU A 180 -14.80 1.43 1.29
N LYS A 181 -15.34 0.20 1.29
CA LYS A 181 -16.79 -0.04 1.41
C LYS A 181 -17.33 0.41 2.76
N THR A 182 -16.66 0.04 3.86
CA THR A 182 -17.07 0.48 5.20
C THR A 182 -17.06 2.00 5.30
N TYR A 183 -16.01 2.66 4.79
CA TYR A 183 -15.95 4.13 4.74
C TYR A 183 -17.13 4.75 3.97
N LEU A 184 -17.50 4.21 2.81
CA LEU A 184 -18.66 4.71 2.04
C LEU A 184 -19.99 4.50 2.79
N GLN A 185 -20.16 3.35 3.45
CA GLN A 185 -21.35 3.07 4.24
C GLN A 185 -21.47 4.05 5.43
N GLU A 186 -20.36 4.32 6.12
CA GLU A 186 -20.30 5.30 7.21
C GLU A 186 -20.61 6.72 6.71
N GLN A 187 -20.14 7.09 5.51
CA GLN A 187 -20.44 8.38 4.89
C GLN A 187 -21.93 8.52 4.54
N GLN A 188 -22.55 7.48 3.98
CA GLN A 188 -23.96 7.48 3.59
C GLN A 188 -24.90 7.43 4.79
N GLY A 189 -24.54 6.70 5.85
CA GLY A 189 -25.31 6.61 7.10
C GLY A 189 -25.41 7.93 7.90
N ARG A 190 -24.63 8.95 7.52
CA ARG A 190 -24.72 10.31 8.11
C ARG A 190 -25.92 11.11 7.58
N GLY A 191 -26.66 10.58 6.59
CA GLY A 191 -27.77 11.26 5.90
C GLY A 191 -29.15 11.23 6.58
N ALA A 192 -29.34 10.55 7.71
CA ALA A 192 -30.63 10.52 8.41
C ALA A 192 -30.47 10.55 9.94
N GLY A 193 -30.45 11.73 10.54
CA GLY A 193 -30.95 11.91 11.91
C GLY A 193 -30.00 11.72 13.11
N ARG A 194 -28.67 11.67 12.96
CA ARG A 194 -27.79 11.69 14.15
C ARG A 194 -26.56 12.59 13.97
N LYS A 195 -26.67 13.86 14.39
CA LYS A 195 -25.52 14.74 14.66
C LYS A 195 -24.71 14.15 15.83
N ARG A 196 -23.76 13.27 15.53
CA ARG A 196 -22.54 13.13 16.35
C ARG A 196 -21.51 14.10 15.76
N SER A 197 -21.62 15.37 16.13
CA SER A 197 -20.55 16.34 15.93
C SER A 197 -19.33 15.92 16.76
N SER A 198 -18.13 16.01 16.17
CA SER A 198 -16.78 15.87 16.77
C SER A 198 -15.96 14.60 16.46
N VAL A 199 -16.55 13.41 16.29
CA VAL A 199 -15.77 12.13 16.27
C VAL A 199 -14.96 11.85 14.98
N ASN A 200 -14.84 12.80 14.04
CA ASN A 200 -14.39 12.50 12.67
C ASN A 200 -13.38 13.47 12.04
N SER A 201 -12.85 14.45 12.77
CA SER A 201 -11.99 15.48 12.14
C SER A 201 -10.59 14.96 11.76
N PHE A 202 -10.14 13.84 12.34
CA PHE A 202 -8.78 13.34 12.16
C PHE A 202 -8.65 12.18 11.17
N ARG A 203 -9.76 11.47 10.92
CA ARG A 203 -9.80 10.39 9.93
C ARG A 203 -9.57 10.98 8.56
N LYS A 204 -8.71 10.35 7.76
CA LYS A 204 -8.48 10.82 6.40
C LYS A 204 -9.78 10.77 5.62
N THR A 205 -10.22 11.91 5.11
CA THR A 205 -11.39 12.00 4.25
C THR A 205 -10.98 11.87 2.78
N MET A 206 -11.89 11.30 1.99
CA MET A 206 -11.87 11.25 0.53
C MET A 206 -13.30 11.44 0.03
N SER A 207 -13.42 11.99 -1.18
CA SER A 207 -14.71 12.12 -1.86
C SER A 207 -15.26 10.74 -2.23
N SER A 208 -16.59 10.62 -2.34
CA SER A 208 -17.24 9.37 -2.74
C SER A 208 -16.83 8.92 -4.16
N SER A 209 -16.56 9.86 -5.06
CA SER A 209 -16.05 9.61 -6.40
C SER A 209 -14.61 9.07 -6.38
N ASP A 210 -13.73 9.63 -5.55
CA ASP A 210 -12.34 9.15 -5.42
C ASP A 210 -12.30 7.74 -4.81
N VAL A 211 -13.14 7.48 -3.80
CA VAL A 211 -13.23 6.14 -3.20
C VAL A 211 -13.74 5.12 -4.21
N SER A 212 -14.75 5.48 -5.01
CA SER A 212 -15.25 4.63 -6.09
C SER A 212 -14.17 4.36 -7.15
N ARG A 213 -13.39 5.39 -7.53
CA ARG A 213 -12.25 5.24 -8.45
C ARG A 213 -11.20 4.28 -7.90
N HIS A 214 -10.85 4.38 -6.62
CA HIS A 214 -9.94 3.45 -5.96
C HIS A 214 -10.47 2.02 -5.95
N MET A 215 -11.77 1.83 -5.65
CA MET A 215 -12.40 0.51 -5.69
C MET A 215 -12.36 -0.10 -7.09
N ASN A 216 -12.70 0.67 -8.13
CA ASN A 216 -12.64 0.22 -9.52
C ASN A 216 -11.20 -0.16 -9.91
N THR A 217 -10.21 0.64 -9.50
CA THR A 217 -8.78 0.32 -9.73
C THR A 217 -8.37 -0.99 -9.05
N ILE A 218 -8.84 -1.23 -7.82
CA ILE A 218 -8.58 -2.48 -7.08
C ILE A 218 -9.20 -3.68 -7.83
N GLU A 219 -10.42 -3.55 -8.31
CA GLU A 219 -11.10 -4.60 -9.07
C GLU A 219 -10.37 -4.92 -10.38
N LEU A 220 -10.00 -3.88 -11.13
CA LEU A 220 -9.25 -4.03 -12.37
C LEU A 220 -7.86 -4.65 -12.11
N GLN A 221 -7.17 -4.26 -11.04
CA GLN A 221 -5.90 -4.88 -10.66
C GLN A 221 -6.06 -6.36 -10.29
N LEU A 222 -7.13 -6.73 -9.58
CA LEU A 222 -7.43 -8.13 -9.28
C LEU A 222 -7.67 -8.93 -10.56
N GLU A 223 -8.41 -8.37 -11.52
CA GLU A 223 -8.65 -8.98 -12.83
C GLU A 223 -7.34 -9.16 -13.62
N VAL A 224 -6.54 -8.10 -13.76
CA VAL A 224 -5.20 -8.13 -14.38
C VAL A 224 -4.32 -9.21 -13.76
N THR A 225 -4.28 -9.28 -12.42
CA THR A 225 -3.44 -10.24 -11.69
C THR A 225 -3.90 -11.67 -11.97
N ARG A 226 -5.22 -11.94 -11.98
CA ARG A 226 -5.76 -13.27 -12.30
C ARG A 226 -5.47 -13.67 -13.74
N PHE A 227 -5.64 -12.73 -14.68
CA PHE A 227 -5.37 -12.98 -16.09
C PHE A 227 -3.89 -13.34 -16.31
N LEU A 228 -2.97 -12.49 -15.86
CA LEU A 228 -1.53 -12.71 -16.04
C LEU A 228 -1.03 -13.97 -15.33
N HIS A 229 -1.59 -14.31 -14.16
CA HIS A 229 -1.27 -15.57 -13.49
C HIS A 229 -1.67 -16.80 -14.34
N ARG A 230 -2.85 -16.79 -14.97
CA ARG A 230 -3.28 -17.87 -15.88
C ARG A 230 -2.38 -17.97 -17.10
N CYS A 231 -1.94 -16.83 -17.63
CA CYS A 231 -1.02 -16.76 -18.76
C CYS A 231 0.35 -17.36 -18.43
N GLU A 232 0.96 -16.94 -17.31
CA GLU A 232 2.28 -17.42 -16.90
C GLU A 232 2.26 -18.91 -16.53
N THR A 233 1.22 -19.40 -15.85
CA THR A 233 1.08 -20.82 -15.53
C THR A 233 0.94 -21.68 -16.78
N ALA A 234 0.14 -21.25 -17.77
CA ALA A 234 -0.01 -21.94 -19.05
C ALA A 234 1.27 -21.92 -19.90
N ALA A 235 2.09 -20.87 -19.79
CA ALA A 235 3.38 -20.79 -20.47
C ALA A 235 4.40 -21.77 -19.87
N VAL A 236 4.47 -21.86 -18.54
CA VAL A 236 5.35 -22.81 -17.82
C VAL A 236 5.00 -24.26 -18.14
N SER A 237 3.71 -24.58 -18.30
CA SER A 237 3.27 -25.92 -18.72
C SER A 237 3.69 -26.29 -20.16
N LYS A 238 3.90 -25.30 -21.04
CA LYS A 238 4.33 -25.50 -22.43
C LYS A 238 5.86 -25.51 -22.59
N SER A 239 6.60 -24.91 -21.66
CA SER A 239 8.07 -24.78 -21.70
C SER A 239 8.81 -25.83 -20.85
N ALA A 240 8.21 -27.00 -20.59
CA ALA A 240 8.87 -28.11 -19.88
C ALA A 240 10.04 -28.75 -20.66
N SER A 241 10.40 -28.22 -21.82
CA SER A 241 11.70 -28.43 -22.46
C SER A 241 12.35 -27.08 -22.78
N THR A 242 13.63 -26.98 -22.43
CA THR A 242 14.61 -25.90 -22.73
C THR A 242 14.58 -24.60 -21.90
N SER A 243 15.53 -24.56 -20.95
CA SER A 243 16.31 -23.42 -20.40
C SER A 243 15.59 -22.29 -19.64
N PRO A 244 16.21 -21.77 -18.55
CA PRO A 244 15.61 -20.77 -17.69
C PRO A 244 15.49 -19.41 -18.41
N PRO A 245 14.42 -18.63 -18.16
CA PRO A 245 14.28 -17.29 -18.70
C PRO A 245 15.34 -16.36 -18.09
N SER A 246 16.29 -15.94 -18.91
CA SER A 246 17.26 -14.89 -18.62
C SER A 246 16.58 -13.51 -18.64
N THR A 247 15.83 -13.20 -17.59
CA THR A 247 15.34 -11.84 -17.34
C THR A 247 15.89 -11.38 -16.00
N LYS A 248 16.77 -10.36 -16.05
CA LYS A 248 17.39 -9.73 -14.88
C LYS A 248 16.31 -9.45 -13.80
N PRO A 249 16.50 -9.88 -12.54
CA PRO A 249 15.55 -9.62 -11.47
C PRO A 249 15.77 -8.20 -10.94
N SER A 250 15.29 -7.19 -11.65
CA SER A 250 15.45 -5.80 -11.20
C SER A 250 14.39 -4.86 -11.77
N ALA A 251 13.13 -5.08 -11.38
CA ALA A 251 12.11 -4.03 -11.23
C ALA A 251 10.92 -4.65 -10.50
N SER A 252 10.36 -3.95 -9.50
CA SER A 252 9.09 -4.32 -8.86
C SER A 252 8.02 -4.63 -9.92
N LEU A 253 7.19 -5.64 -9.68
CA LEU A 253 6.09 -5.99 -10.59
C LEU A 253 5.27 -4.76 -10.99
N PRO A 254 4.97 -4.56 -12.28
CA PRO A 254 4.16 -3.43 -12.70
C PRO A 254 2.74 -3.60 -12.18
N THR A 255 2.21 -2.54 -11.56
CA THR A 255 0.84 -2.51 -11.03
C THR A 255 0.14 -1.24 -11.48
N LEU A 256 -1.19 -1.28 -11.48
CA LEU A 256 -2.04 -0.13 -11.78
C LEU A 256 -1.98 0.97 -10.70
N PHE A 257 -1.36 0.68 -9.55
CA PHE A 257 -1.12 1.64 -8.48
C PHE A 257 0.16 2.47 -8.68
N GLY A 258 0.97 2.16 -9.69
CA GLY A 258 2.16 2.92 -10.05
C GLY A 258 1.88 4.18 -10.88
N GLY A 259 2.96 4.84 -11.31
CA GLY A 259 2.87 5.95 -12.26
C GLY A 259 2.44 5.52 -13.66
N THR A 260 2.18 6.50 -14.54
CA THR A 260 1.83 6.29 -15.95
C THR A 260 2.73 5.28 -16.68
N PRO A 261 4.07 5.31 -16.60
CA PRO A 261 4.90 4.32 -17.31
C PRO A 261 4.67 2.88 -16.84
N MET A 262 4.38 2.68 -15.55
CA MET A 262 4.08 1.36 -14.98
C MET A 262 2.72 0.86 -15.46
N LYS A 263 1.71 1.74 -15.57
CA LYS A 263 0.39 1.40 -16.12
C LYS A 263 0.45 1.02 -17.59
N VAL A 264 1.26 1.74 -18.39
CA VAL A 264 1.57 1.37 -19.78
C VAL A 264 2.22 -0.02 -19.83
N GLU A 265 3.15 -0.33 -18.93
CA GLU A 265 3.76 -1.65 -18.87
C GLU A 265 2.74 -2.75 -18.54
N VAL A 266 1.81 -2.51 -17.61
CA VAL A 266 0.70 -3.43 -17.30
C VAL A 266 -0.16 -3.65 -18.54
N ALA A 267 -0.61 -2.59 -19.21
CA ALA A 267 -1.43 -2.69 -20.42
C ALA A 267 -0.75 -3.52 -21.51
N CYS A 268 0.55 -3.26 -21.77
CA CYS A 268 1.31 -4.07 -22.71
C CYS A 268 1.46 -5.53 -22.26
N LYS A 269 1.71 -5.80 -20.97
CA LYS A 269 1.84 -7.19 -20.47
C LYS A 269 0.53 -7.96 -20.61
N VAL A 270 -0.60 -7.34 -20.28
CA VAL A 270 -1.93 -7.95 -20.41
C VAL A 270 -2.25 -8.26 -21.88
N MET A 271 -1.99 -7.31 -22.77
CA MET A 271 -2.25 -7.47 -24.20
C MET A 271 -1.43 -8.61 -24.84
N LEU A 272 -0.21 -8.83 -24.34
CA LEU A 272 0.72 -9.83 -24.86
C LEU A 272 0.71 -11.15 -24.08
N GLY A 273 -0.05 -11.23 -22.98
CA GLY A 273 -0.03 -12.39 -22.08
C GLY A 273 -0.92 -13.54 -22.53
N GLY A 274 -2.02 -13.23 -23.24
CA GLY A 274 -3.00 -14.24 -23.69
C GLY A 274 -2.46 -15.21 -24.75
N LYS A 275 -3.23 -16.25 -25.07
CA LYS A 275 -2.91 -17.11 -26.23
C LYS A 275 -2.99 -16.32 -27.54
N ASN A 276 -3.98 -15.42 -27.60
CA ASN A 276 -4.23 -14.48 -28.69
C ASN A 276 -4.39 -13.07 -28.11
N ILE A 277 -4.23 -12.04 -28.94
CA ILE A 277 -4.36 -10.63 -28.50
C ILE A 277 -5.77 -10.33 -27.98
N GLU A 278 -6.79 -10.92 -28.59
CA GLU A 278 -8.21 -10.72 -28.23
C GLU A 278 -8.50 -11.04 -26.74
N GLU A 279 -7.87 -12.08 -26.17
CA GLU A 279 -8.09 -12.47 -24.77
C GLU A 279 -7.66 -11.38 -23.77
N GLY A 280 -6.58 -10.66 -24.08
CA GLY A 280 -6.03 -9.59 -23.23
C GLY A 280 -6.47 -8.19 -23.64
N PHE A 281 -6.96 -8.01 -24.87
CA PHE A 281 -7.24 -6.69 -25.43
C PHE A 281 -8.32 -5.94 -24.65
N GLY A 282 -9.41 -6.60 -24.25
CA GLY A 282 -10.49 -5.96 -23.49
C GLY A 282 -10.03 -5.42 -22.13
N ILE A 283 -9.19 -6.16 -21.41
CA ILE A 283 -8.61 -5.72 -20.13
C ILE A 283 -7.63 -4.58 -20.36
N ALA A 284 -6.75 -4.69 -21.35
CA ALA A 284 -5.79 -3.64 -21.69
C ALA A 284 -6.50 -2.34 -22.14
N TYR A 285 -7.59 -2.46 -22.90
CA TYR A 285 -8.41 -1.35 -23.34
C TYR A 285 -9.05 -0.61 -22.15
N ARG A 286 -9.62 -1.34 -21.20
CA ARG A 286 -10.14 -0.74 -19.95
C ARG A 286 -9.04 -0.03 -19.16
N VAL A 287 -7.84 -0.59 -19.07
CA VAL A 287 -6.69 0.09 -18.44
C VAL A 287 -6.37 1.40 -19.16
N ILE A 288 -6.35 1.41 -20.49
CA ILE A 288 -6.08 2.62 -21.28
C ILE A 288 -7.15 3.69 -21.01
N GLN A 289 -8.43 3.31 -21.03
CA GLN A 289 -9.54 4.23 -20.80
C GLN A 289 -9.61 4.76 -19.36
N ASP A 290 -9.58 3.87 -18.36
CA ASP A 290 -9.75 4.22 -16.94
C ASP A 290 -8.63 5.15 -16.44
N PHE A 291 -7.42 5.02 -17.00
CA PHE A 291 -6.27 5.83 -16.65
C PHE A 291 -5.92 6.92 -17.67
N GLN A 292 -6.73 7.08 -18.72
CA GLN A 292 -6.52 8.08 -19.78
C GLN A 292 -5.09 8.01 -20.37
N LEU A 293 -4.64 6.80 -20.68
CA LEU A 293 -3.32 6.59 -21.28
C LEU A 293 -3.36 6.96 -22.77
N ASP A 294 -2.20 7.35 -23.31
CA ASP A 294 -2.00 7.54 -24.75
C ASP A 294 -2.12 6.18 -25.47
N ALA A 295 -3.31 5.91 -26.02
CA ALA A 295 -3.64 4.64 -26.65
C ALA A 295 -2.69 4.30 -27.82
N PRO A 296 -2.45 5.22 -28.80
CA PRO A 296 -1.42 5.02 -29.83
C PRO A 296 -0.07 4.59 -29.28
N ALA A 297 0.47 5.28 -28.25
CA ALA A 297 1.77 4.94 -27.69
C ALA A 297 1.80 3.54 -27.04
N VAL A 298 0.71 3.13 -26.38
CA VAL A 298 0.59 1.78 -25.79
C VAL A 298 0.55 0.71 -26.89
N TYR A 299 -0.24 0.93 -27.95
CA TYR A 299 -0.36 0.00 -29.06
C TYR A 299 0.94 -0.14 -29.86
N VAL A 300 1.61 0.98 -30.16
CA VAL A 300 2.95 0.98 -30.80
C VAL A 300 3.92 0.15 -29.98
N ARG A 301 3.97 0.37 -28.66
CA ARG A 301 4.87 -0.35 -27.77
C ARG A 301 4.58 -1.86 -27.73
N ALA A 302 3.31 -2.26 -27.75
CA ALA A 302 2.90 -3.66 -27.81
C ALA A 302 3.28 -4.29 -29.16
N GLY A 303 2.99 -3.59 -30.27
CA GLY A 303 3.33 -4.04 -31.63
C GLY A 303 4.82 -4.23 -31.84
N GLN A 304 5.64 -3.27 -31.41
CA GLN A 304 7.10 -3.41 -31.46
C GLN A 304 7.63 -4.60 -30.64
N ARG A 305 6.97 -4.99 -29.54
CA ARG A 305 7.35 -6.18 -28.77
C ARG A 305 7.00 -7.48 -29.52
N LEU A 306 5.83 -7.54 -30.17
CA LEU A 306 5.41 -8.68 -30.99
C LEU A 306 6.34 -8.92 -32.18
N ILE A 307 6.72 -7.85 -32.87
CA ILE A 307 7.66 -7.93 -34.01
C ILE A 307 9.02 -8.46 -33.57
N ARG A 308 9.56 -7.96 -32.44
CA ARG A 308 10.83 -8.47 -31.89
C ARG A 308 10.74 -9.95 -31.49
N GLN A 309 9.56 -10.44 -31.16
CA GLN A 309 9.27 -11.86 -30.89
C GLN A 309 8.88 -12.66 -32.15
N ARG A 310 8.93 -12.04 -33.34
CA ARG A 310 8.54 -12.62 -34.64
C ARG A 310 7.10 -13.14 -34.70
N GLN A 311 6.19 -12.55 -33.93
CA GLN A 311 4.77 -12.92 -33.90
C GLN A 311 3.94 -12.04 -34.84
N PHE A 312 4.14 -12.18 -36.15
CA PHE A 312 3.48 -11.33 -37.16
C PHE A 312 1.95 -11.54 -37.23
N ALA A 313 1.46 -12.75 -36.99
CA ALA A 313 0.02 -13.03 -36.90
C ALA A 313 -0.66 -12.25 -35.76
N SER A 314 0.01 -12.16 -34.61
CA SER A 314 -0.46 -11.38 -33.46
C SER A 314 -0.46 -9.87 -33.74
N VAL A 315 0.46 -9.37 -34.57
CA VAL A 315 0.45 -7.95 -35.00
C VAL A 315 -0.78 -7.65 -35.85
N ARG A 316 -1.15 -8.53 -36.79
CA ARG A 316 -2.39 -8.38 -37.58
C ARG A 316 -3.63 -8.42 -36.70
N GLN A 317 -3.67 -9.32 -35.71
CA GLN A 317 -4.76 -9.34 -34.73
C GLN A 317 -4.82 -8.06 -33.91
N LEU A 318 -3.68 -7.53 -33.47
CA LEU A 318 -3.63 -6.25 -32.76
C LEU A 318 -4.21 -5.11 -33.61
N LEU A 319 -3.82 -5.01 -34.88
CA LEU A 319 -4.36 -3.99 -35.80
C LEU A 319 -5.87 -4.12 -36.00
N LYS A 320 -6.37 -5.36 -36.10
CA LYS A 320 -7.81 -5.63 -36.19
C LYS A 320 -8.52 -5.15 -34.92
N CYS A 321 -8.04 -5.54 -33.73
CA CYS A 321 -8.63 -5.12 -32.46
C CYS A 321 -8.59 -3.60 -32.26
N VAL A 322 -7.48 -2.95 -32.63
CA VAL A 322 -7.33 -1.49 -32.56
C VAL A 322 -8.33 -0.80 -33.50
N GLY A 323 -8.46 -1.29 -34.73
CA GLY A 323 -9.43 -0.76 -35.70
C GLY A 323 -10.89 -0.94 -35.28
N GLU A 324 -11.23 -2.08 -34.68
CA GLU A 324 -12.59 -2.37 -34.18
C GLU A 324 -12.92 -1.60 -32.90
N SER A 325 -11.92 -1.22 -32.10
CA SER A 325 -12.12 -0.48 -30.84
C SER A 325 -12.57 0.97 -31.02
N GLY A 326 -12.42 1.54 -32.21
CA GLY A 326 -12.75 2.94 -32.51
C GLY A 326 -11.87 3.98 -31.80
N SER A 327 -10.84 3.55 -31.07
CA SER A 327 -9.95 4.42 -30.27
C SER A 327 -8.73 4.95 -31.03
N ALA A 328 -8.50 4.47 -32.25
CA ALA A 328 -7.39 4.86 -33.09
C ALA A 328 -7.90 5.14 -34.51
N THR A 329 -7.35 6.18 -35.14
CA THR A 329 -7.65 6.51 -36.52
C THR A 329 -6.94 5.55 -37.47
N LYS A 330 -7.36 5.52 -38.75
CA LYS A 330 -6.64 4.77 -39.79
C LYS A 330 -5.17 5.21 -39.91
N SER A 331 -4.89 6.49 -39.68
CA SER A 331 -3.53 7.04 -39.65
C SER A 331 -2.71 6.50 -38.48
N ASP A 332 -3.32 6.32 -37.31
CA ASP A 332 -2.64 5.75 -36.13
C ASP A 332 -2.30 4.27 -36.34
N CYS A 333 -3.18 3.51 -37.01
CA CYS A 333 -2.90 2.13 -37.41
C CYS A 333 -1.73 2.04 -38.39
N ASP A 334 -1.65 2.96 -39.36
CA ASP A 334 -0.55 3.02 -40.32
C ASP A 334 0.77 3.46 -39.64
N ALA A 335 0.72 4.43 -38.72
CA ALA A 335 1.87 4.83 -37.92
C ALA A 335 2.37 3.69 -37.00
N LEU A 336 1.46 2.89 -36.45
CA LEU A 336 1.81 1.68 -35.70
C LEU A 336 2.51 0.66 -36.58
N LEU A 337 1.98 0.40 -37.79
CA LEU A 337 2.59 -0.50 -38.77
C LEU A 337 4.01 -0.04 -39.13
N LEU A 338 4.19 1.24 -39.46
CA LEU A 338 5.50 1.82 -39.78
C LEU A 338 6.48 1.68 -38.61
N SER A 339 6.03 1.93 -37.38
CA SER A 339 6.86 1.77 -36.18
C SER A 339 7.23 0.30 -35.91
N CYS A 340 6.30 -0.62 -36.18
CA CYS A 340 6.54 -2.06 -36.11
C CYS A 340 7.59 -2.50 -37.14
N VAL A 341 7.49 -2.01 -38.37
CA VAL A 341 8.44 -2.30 -39.46
C VAL A 341 9.83 -1.74 -39.14
N ALA A 342 9.93 -0.50 -38.64
CA ALA A 342 11.19 0.11 -38.25
C ALA A 342 11.88 -0.62 -37.08
N ALA A 343 11.12 -1.28 -36.19
CA ALA A 343 11.65 -2.03 -35.06
C ALA A 343 12.05 -3.48 -35.41
N ALA A 344 11.87 -3.90 -36.66
CA ALA A 344 12.09 -5.26 -37.14
C ALA A 344 13.56 -5.52 -37.50
N ASP A 345 14.47 -5.51 -36.52
CA ASP A 345 15.88 -5.86 -36.77
C ASP A 345 16.00 -7.32 -37.25
N LYS A 346 16.33 -7.51 -38.53
CA LYS A 346 16.52 -8.82 -39.22
C LYS A 346 15.24 -9.69 -39.33
N ALA A 347 14.09 -9.10 -39.63
CA ALA A 347 12.88 -9.86 -40.00
C ALA A 347 12.94 -10.39 -41.46
N PRO A 348 12.28 -11.52 -41.78
CA PRO A 348 12.20 -12.02 -43.15
C PRO A 348 11.44 -11.04 -44.05
N ALA A 349 12.07 -10.60 -45.15
CA ALA A 349 11.58 -9.54 -46.04
C ALA A 349 10.13 -9.78 -46.52
N LYS A 350 9.77 -11.03 -46.85
CA LYS A 350 8.42 -11.38 -47.36
C LYS A 350 7.29 -11.11 -46.37
N GLU A 351 7.51 -11.37 -45.08
CA GLU A 351 6.47 -11.13 -44.07
C GLU A 351 6.37 -9.64 -43.71
N LEU A 352 7.48 -8.92 -43.77
CA LEU A 352 7.54 -7.47 -43.58
C LEU A 352 6.82 -6.74 -44.74
N GLU A 353 7.10 -7.14 -45.99
CA GLU A 353 6.41 -6.64 -47.19
C GLU A 353 4.90 -6.88 -47.12
N SER A 354 4.47 -8.05 -46.63
CA SER A 354 3.04 -8.36 -46.45
C SER A 354 2.33 -7.54 -45.36
N LEU A 355 3.08 -6.94 -44.43
CA LEU A 355 2.54 -6.00 -43.43
C LEU A 355 2.54 -4.56 -43.96
N VAL A 356 3.55 -4.19 -44.76
CA VAL A 356 3.60 -2.89 -45.46
C VAL A 356 2.44 -2.77 -46.46
N LEU A 357 2.07 -3.87 -47.13
CA LEU A 357 0.91 -3.91 -48.04
C LEU A 357 -0.44 -3.68 -47.33
N GLU A 358 -0.52 -3.84 -46.01
CA GLU A 358 -1.74 -3.58 -45.23
C GLU A 358 -1.96 -2.09 -44.88
N ILE A 359 -1.00 -1.20 -45.20
CA ILE A 359 -1.11 0.25 -45.02
C ILE A 359 -2.21 0.81 -45.94
N LYS A 360 -3.22 1.46 -45.34
CA LYS A 360 -4.43 1.92 -46.06
C LYS A 360 -4.42 3.40 -46.41
N SER A 361 -3.65 4.25 -45.72
CA SER A 361 -3.48 5.67 -46.06
C SER A 361 -2.62 5.85 -47.32
N SER A 362 -3.08 6.72 -48.22
CA SER A 362 -2.33 7.17 -49.39
C SER A 362 -1.15 8.07 -49.03
N GLU A 363 -1.17 8.75 -47.88
CA GLU A 363 -0.08 9.65 -47.44
C GLU A 363 1.15 8.87 -46.92
N ASN A 364 0.95 7.69 -46.35
CA ASN A 364 2.02 6.84 -45.81
C ASN A 364 2.59 5.84 -46.83
N LYS A 365 2.02 5.77 -48.04
CA LYS A 365 2.49 4.91 -49.14
C LYS A 365 3.68 5.48 -49.92
N VAL A 366 4.14 6.69 -49.59
CA VAL A 366 5.14 7.45 -50.35
C VAL A 366 6.53 7.46 -49.67
N MET A 367 6.77 6.64 -48.64
CA MET A 367 8.12 6.45 -48.07
C MET A 367 8.76 5.12 -48.46
#